data_AF-A0A920TE49-F1
#
_entry.id   AF-A0A920TE49-F1
#
_cell.length_a   1.000
_cell.length_b   1.000
_cell.length_c   1.000
_cell.angle_alpha   90.00
_cell.angle_beta   90.00
_cell.angle_gamma   90.00
#
_symmetry.space_group_name_H-M   'P 1'
#
loop_
_entity.id
_entity.type
_entity.pdbx_description
1 polymer ?
#
loop_
_entity_poly.entity_id
_entity_poly.type
_entity_poly.pdbx_seq_one_letter_code
_entity_poly.pdbx_strand_id
1 'polypeptide(L)'
;MTSAWVNKSTFLDHISANSPMGRIGKPEELIGTLILLASEASSFINGQTISVDGGVSSSTGLPFFTEEMFNYMERAVPKRNGKTHKTQLICLSTKPHGPLKA
;
A
#
# COMPACT_ATOMS: atom_id res chain seq x y z
N MET A 1 -12.50 -6.21 6.40
CA MET A 1 -11.70 -4.99 6.58
C MET A 1 -11.53 -4.18 5.30
N THR A 2 -11.63 -4.75 4.09
CA THR A 2 -11.37 -4.06 2.80
C THR A 2 -12.46 -3.09 2.33
N SER A 3 -13.74 -3.38 2.59
CA SER A 3 -14.86 -2.55 2.08
C SER A 3 -14.88 -1.11 2.61
N ALA A 4 -14.33 -0.87 3.80
CA ALA A 4 -14.20 0.48 4.37
C ALA A 4 -13.23 1.36 3.56
N TRP A 5 -12.23 0.78 2.89
CA TRP A 5 -11.15 1.51 2.20
C TRP A 5 -11.47 1.77 0.74
N VAL A 6 -12.14 0.82 0.08
CA VAL A 6 -12.47 0.89 -1.35
C VAL A 6 -13.52 1.95 -1.66
N ASN A 7 -14.34 2.34 -0.69
CA ASN A 7 -15.47 3.26 -0.92
C ASN A 7 -15.11 4.76 -0.79
N LYS A 8 -13.82 5.12 -0.79
CA LYS A 8 -13.38 6.52 -0.65
C LYS A 8 -12.31 6.86 -1.68
N SER A 9 -12.61 7.85 -2.52
CA SER A 9 -11.77 8.30 -3.64
C SER A 9 -10.36 8.66 -3.20
N THR A 10 -10.21 9.41 -2.09
CA THR A 10 -8.91 9.88 -1.59
C THR A 10 -7.88 8.76 -1.39
N PHE A 11 -8.32 7.58 -0.91
CA PHE A 11 -7.41 6.45 -0.72
C PHE A 11 -7.03 5.80 -2.06
N LEU A 12 -8.00 5.59 -2.95
CA LEU A 12 -7.75 4.99 -4.27
C LEU A 12 -6.89 5.90 -5.14
N ASP A 13 -7.12 7.20 -5.10
CA ASP A 13 -6.34 8.21 -5.82
C ASP A 13 -4.91 8.23 -5.30
N HIS A 14 -4.73 8.17 -3.98
CA HIS A 14 -3.40 8.11 -3.36
C HIS A 14 -2.63 6.85 -3.75
N ILE A 15 -3.25 5.67 -3.70
CA ILE A 15 -2.59 4.43 -4.10
C ILE A 15 -2.27 4.43 -5.60
N SER A 16 -3.18 4.94 -6.44
CA SER A 16 -2.96 5.05 -7.89
C SER A 16 -1.78 5.96 -8.21
N ALA A 17 -1.66 7.10 -7.51
CA ALA A 17 -0.56 8.05 -7.71
C ALA A 17 0.82 7.49 -7.30
N ASN A 18 0.86 6.56 -6.34
CA ASN A 18 2.10 5.89 -5.89
C ASN A 18 2.37 4.58 -6.64
N SER A 19 1.49 4.16 -7.57
CA SER A 19 1.76 3.06 -8.47
C SER A 19 2.42 3.59 -9.74
N PRO A 20 3.56 3.03 -10.19
CA PRO A 20 4.08 3.29 -11.53
C PRO A 20 3.08 3.05 -12.64
N MET A 21 2.12 2.14 -12.43
CA MET A 21 1.04 1.88 -13.38
C MET A 21 -0.07 2.95 -13.35
N GLY A 22 -0.04 3.88 -12.39
CA GLY A 22 -0.97 5.01 -12.31
C GLY A 22 -2.41 4.63 -11.99
N ARG A 23 -2.68 3.40 -11.56
CA ARG A 23 -4.03 2.88 -11.34
C ARG A 23 -4.07 1.78 -10.28
N ILE A 24 -5.27 1.50 -9.80
CA ILE A 24 -5.55 0.32 -8.98
C ILE A 24 -5.51 -0.95 -9.86
N GLY A 25 -4.91 -2.00 -9.30
CA GLY A 25 -4.88 -3.32 -9.91
C GLY A 25 -6.27 -3.97 -9.93
N LYS A 26 -6.53 -4.79 -10.94
CA LYS A 26 -7.74 -5.61 -11.00
C LYS A 26 -7.48 -6.99 -10.39
N PRO A 27 -8.47 -7.64 -9.75
CA PRO A 27 -8.30 -8.98 -9.19
C PRO A 27 -7.76 -10.00 -10.18
N GLU A 28 -8.11 -9.87 -11.46
CA GLU A 28 -7.70 -10.78 -12.53
C GLU A 28 -6.18 -10.76 -12.79
N GLU A 29 -5.49 -9.68 -12.41
CA GLU A 29 -4.04 -9.55 -12.62
C GLU A 29 -3.25 -10.49 -11.69
N LEU A 30 -3.86 -11.00 -10.62
CA LEU A 30 -3.25 -12.02 -9.75
C LEU A 30 -3.26 -13.42 -10.37
N ILE A 31 -4.14 -13.67 -11.34
CA ILE A 31 -4.37 -15.01 -11.89
C ILE A 31 -3.12 -15.56 -12.55
N GLY A 32 -2.37 -14.73 -13.29
CA GLY A 32 -1.15 -15.16 -13.98
C GLY A 32 -0.08 -15.67 -13.01
N THR A 33 0.17 -14.92 -11.93
CA THR A 33 1.12 -15.33 -10.89
C THR A 33 0.64 -16.57 -10.15
N LEU A 34 -0.66 -16.69 -9.89
CA LEU A 34 -1.22 -17.88 -9.27
C LEU A 34 -1.04 -19.12 -10.15
N ILE A 35 -1.29 -19.02 -11.46
CA ILE A 35 -1.08 -20.11 -12.42
C ILE A 35 0.40 -20.50 -12.47
N LEU A 36 1.31 -19.53 -12.54
CA LEU A 36 2.76 -19.79 -12.49
C LEU A 36 3.11 -20.63 -11.26
N LEU A 37 2.68 -20.20 -10.07
CA LEU A 37 2.97 -20.86 -8.79
C LEU A 37 2.24 -22.20 -8.60
N ALA A 38 1.15 -22.43 -9.32
CA ALA A 38 0.41 -23.69 -9.31
C ALA A 38 0.91 -24.70 -10.36
N SER A 39 1.83 -24.29 -11.25
CA SER A 39 2.29 -25.10 -12.38
C SER A 39 3.68 -25.68 -12.15
N GLU A 40 4.08 -26.64 -12.97
CA GLU A 40 5.45 -27.19 -12.98
C GLU A 40 6.54 -26.14 -13.24
N ALA A 41 6.17 -24.99 -13.84
CA ALA A 41 7.09 -23.88 -14.07
C ALA A 41 7.63 -23.26 -12.76
N SER A 42 6.97 -23.50 -11.62
CA SER A 42 7.46 -23.08 -10.30
C SER A 42 8.18 -24.19 -9.52
N SER A 43 8.57 -25.30 -10.15
CA SER A 43 9.23 -26.45 -9.49
C SER A 43 10.47 -26.11 -8.64
N PHE A 44 11.11 -24.96 -8.88
CA PHE A 44 12.23 -24.47 -8.08
C PHE A 44 12.02 -23.07 -7.49
N ILE A 45 10.79 -22.57 -7.48
CA ILE A 45 10.42 -21.28 -6.89
C ILE A 45 9.83 -21.54 -5.49
N ASN A 46 10.64 -21.35 -4.46
CA ASN A 46 10.23 -21.49 -3.07
C ASN A 46 10.85 -20.38 -2.21
N GLY A 47 10.24 -20.11 -1.04
CA GLY A 47 10.71 -19.09 -0.10
C GLY A 47 10.61 -17.64 -0.60
N GLN A 48 10.00 -17.40 -1.76
CA GLN A 48 9.95 -16.09 -2.39
C GLN A 48 8.60 -15.38 -2.15
N THR A 49 8.67 -14.08 -1.85
CA THR A 49 7.52 -13.17 -1.92
C THR A 49 7.51 -12.51 -3.29
N ILE A 50 6.50 -12.79 -4.10
CA ILE A 50 6.30 -12.17 -5.43
C ILE A 50 5.27 -11.06 -5.28
N SER A 51 5.70 -9.82 -5.50
CA SER A 51 4.80 -8.66 -5.42
C SER A 51 4.02 -8.51 -6.72
N VAL A 52 2.69 -8.38 -6.59
CA VAL A 52 1.78 -8.13 -7.71
C VAL A 52 0.93 -6.89 -7.36
N ASP A 53 1.57 -5.73 -7.40
CA ASP A 53 1.00 -4.46 -6.92
C ASP A 53 1.17 -3.30 -7.92
N GLY A 54 1.56 -3.59 -9.16
CA GLY A 54 1.83 -2.58 -10.17
C GLY A 54 3.09 -1.72 -9.90
N GLY A 55 4.00 -2.20 -9.07
CA GLY A 55 5.29 -1.54 -8.80
C GLY A 55 5.28 -0.58 -7.62
N VAL A 56 4.20 -0.56 -6.82
CA VAL A 56 4.09 0.29 -5.62
C VAL A 56 5.26 0.00 -4.67
N SER A 57 5.55 -1.26 -4.41
CA SER A 57 6.64 -1.70 -3.51
C SER A 57 8.03 -1.29 -3.99
N SER A 58 8.22 -0.99 -5.27
CA SER A 58 9.53 -0.65 -5.85
C SER A 58 9.72 0.84 -6.14
N SER A 59 8.64 1.61 -6.31
CA SER A 59 8.72 3.01 -6.74
C SER A 59 8.87 4.01 -5.59
N THR A 60 8.30 3.66 -4.45
CA THR A 60 8.22 4.52 -3.28
C THR A 60 8.63 3.69 -2.09
N GLY A 61 9.74 4.02 -1.43
CA GLY A 61 9.76 3.76 0.02
C GLY A 61 8.46 4.33 0.60
N LEU A 62 7.82 3.62 1.55
CA LEU A 62 6.44 3.78 2.06
C LEU A 62 5.65 5.00 1.51
N PRO A 63 4.44 4.79 0.94
CA PRO A 63 3.64 5.90 0.44
C PRO A 63 3.52 6.98 1.51
N PHE A 64 3.89 8.22 1.15
CA PHE A 64 3.87 9.33 2.09
C PHE A 64 2.41 9.61 2.46
N PHE A 65 1.97 9.03 3.57
CA PHE A 65 0.64 9.25 4.09
C PHE A 65 0.51 10.70 4.54
N THR A 66 -0.49 11.40 4.00
CA THR A 66 -0.84 12.74 4.45
C THR A 66 -1.46 12.68 5.85
N GLU A 67 -1.43 13.79 6.59
CA GLU A 67 -2.13 13.90 7.88
C GLU A 67 -3.62 13.56 7.75
N GLU A 68 -4.25 13.93 6.63
CA GLU A 68 -5.63 13.57 6.33
C GLU A 68 -5.79 12.04 6.22
N MET A 69 -4.84 11.36 5.58
CA MET A 69 -4.83 9.90 5.49
C MET A 69 -4.63 9.25 6.85
N PHE A 70 -3.74 9.75 7.69
CA PHE A 70 -3.57 9.23 9.06
C PHE A 70 -4.85 9.39 9.89
N ASN A 71 -5.46 10.58 9.86
CA ASN A 71 -6.73 10.84 10.54
C ASN A 71 -7.85 9.94 10.01
N TYR A 72 -7.82 9.61 8.72
CA TYR A 72 -8.74 8.65 8.12
C TYR A 72 -8.52 7.23 8.64
N MET A 73 -7.26 6.76 8.65
CA MET A 73 -6.90 5.43 9.15
C MET A 73 -7.33 5.24 10.60
N GLU A 74 -7.14 6.24 11.46
CA GLU A 74 -7.58 6.19 12.86
C GLU A 74 -9.11 6.03 13.02
N ARG A 75 -9.90 6.55 12.10
CA ARG A 75 -11.37 6.40 12.11
C ARG A 75 -11.82 5.03 11.58
N ALA A 76 -11.09 4.49 10.62
CA ALA A 76 -11.44 3.23 9.97
C ALA A 76 -11.02 1.99 10.79
N VAL A 77 -10.02 2.10 11.66
CA VAL A 77 -9.56 1.02 12.53
C VAL A 77 -10.37 1.04 13.85
N PRO A 78 -11.05 -0.08 14.21
CA PRO A 78 -11.77 -0.17 15.47
C PRO A 78 -10.83 0.06 16.67
N LYS A 79 -11.20 0.97 17.58
CA LYS A 79 -10.41 1.24 18.78
C LYS A 79 -10.42 0.01 19.69
N ARG A 80 -9.29 -0.68 19.81
CA ARG A 80 -9.10 -1.73 20.82
C ARG A 80 -8.96 -1.06 22.19
N ASN A 81 -9.88 -1.34 23.11
CA ASN A 81 -9.89 -0.84 24.51
C ASN A 81 -9.85 0.69 24.67
N GLY A 82 -10.53 1.44 23.79
CA GLY A 82 -10.75 2.88 23.96
C GLY A 82 -9.50 3.77 23.84
N LYS A 83 -8.32 3.20 23.55
CA LYS A 83 -7.06 3.94 23.38
C LYS A 83 -6.73 4.08 21.90
N THR A 84 -6.45 5.31 21.44
CA THR A 84 -5.87 5.59 20.12
C THR A 84 -4.37 5.32 20.18
N HIS A 85 -3.91 4.29 19.47
CA HIS A 85 -2.48 4.06 19.30
C HIS A 85 -1.96 5.02 18.22
N LYS A 86 -1.46 6.20 18.63
CA LYS A 86 -0.65 7.09 17.78
C LYS A 86 0.74 6.50 17.46
N THR A 87 0.95 5.23 17.77
CA THR A 87 2.28 4.66 18.00
C THR A 87 2.44 3.41 17.15
N GLN A 88 2.88 3.61 15.90
CA GLN A 88 3.98 2.88 15.26
C GLN A 88 4.05 3.24 13.77
N LEU A 89 4.16 4.52 13.42
CA LEU A 89 4.68 4.93 12.10
C LEU A 89 5.45 6.26 12.15
N ILE A 90 5.92 6.66 13.34
CA ILE A 90 6.78 7.84 13.56
C ILE A 90 8.28 7.47 13.46
N CYS A 91 8.64 6.19 13.33
CA CYS A 91 10.04 5.76 13.21
C CYS A 91 10.66 5.98 11.80
N LEU A 92 9.91 6.53 10.83
CA LEU A 92 10.43 6.88 9.50
C LEU A 92 10.10 8.33 9.11
N SER A 93 10.01 9.24 10.09
CA SER A 93 9.87 10.67 9.83
C SER A 93 11.16 11.25 9.20
N THR A 94 11.38 11.04 7.91
CA THR A 94 12.07 12.03 7.07
C THR A 94 11.02 13.04 6.61
N LYS A 95 10.89 14.13 7.37
CA LYS A 95 10.12 15.30 6.93
C LYS A 95 10.63 15.72 5.53
N PRO A 96 9.75 15.94 4.54
CA PRO A 96 10.18 16.61 3.32
C PRO A 96 10.63 18.01 3.70
N HIS A 97 11.93 18.28 3.52
CA HIS A 97 12.40 19.66 3.55
C HIS A 97 11.76 20.36 2.34
N GLY A 98 11.32 21.60 2.55
CA GLY A 98 10.71 22.42 1.50
C GLY A 98 11.60 22.55 0.25
N PRO A 99 11.08 23.16 -0.84
CA PRO A 99 11.77 23.15 -2.13
C PRO A 99 13.20 23.66 -1.96
N LEU A 100 14.17 22.83 -2.40
CA LEU A 100 15.57 23.19 -2.53
C LEU A 100 15.63 24.44 -3.43
N LYS A 101 15.85 25.59 -2.81
CA LYS A 101 16.32 26.78 -3.52
C LYS A 101 17.74 26.48 -3.98
N ALA A 102 17.96 26.62 -5.28
CA ALA A 102 19.29 26.62 -5.90
C ALA A 102 20.19 27.71 -5.31
#